data_AF-A0A552ABR8-F1
#
_entry.id   AF-A0A552ABR8-F1
#
_cell.length_a   1.000
_cell.length_b   1.000
_cell.length_c   1.000
_cell.angle_alpha   90.00
_cell.angle_beta   90.00
_cell.angle_gamma   90.00
#
_symmetry.space_group_name_H-M   'P 1'
#
loop_
_entity.id
_entity.type
_entity.pdbx_description
1 polymer ?
#
loop_
_entity_poly.entity_id
_entity_poly.type
_entity_poly.pdbx_seq_one_letter_code
_entity_poly.pdbx_strand_id
1 'polypeptide(L)' 'MPPYRTALKGTYEESVWEHLAGTTSAPFAVGEHRQIAVKVIDDRGNELLVVKSLN' A
#
# COMPACT_ATOMS: atom_id res chain seq x y z
N MET A 1 -15.21 -5.65 9.40
CA MET A 1 -14.20 -4.59 9.20
C MET A 1 -13.32 -4.98 8.03
N PRO A 2 -12.96 -4.07 7.11
CA PRO A 2 -12.08 -4.40 5.98
C PRO A 2 -10.68 -4.81 6.45
N PRO A 3 -10.03 -5.82 5.82
CA PRO A 3 -8.77 -6.41 6.30
C PRO A 3 -7.60 -5.40 6.36
N TYR A 4 -7.60 -4.38 5.50
CA TYR A 4 -6.55 -3.35 5.49
C TYR A 4 -6.53 -2.45 6.73
N ARG A 5 -7.66 -2.30 7.45
CA ARG A 5 -7.72 -1.44 8.66
C ARG A 5 -6.92 -2.03 9.81
N THR A 6 -6.88 -3.35 9.92
CA THR A 6 -6.10 -4.06 10.94
C THR A 6 -4.61 -4.07 10.61
N ALA A 7 -4.25 -4.18 9.33
CA ALA A 7 -2.87 -4.22 8.87
C ALA A 7 -2.11 -2.91 9.14
N LEU A 8 -2.78 -1.76 9.02
CA LEU A 8 -2.14 -0.45 9.12
C LEU A 8 -2.00 0.08 10.56
N LYS A 9 -2.50 -0.65 11.58
CA LYS A 9 -2.37 -0.36 13.03
C LYS A 9 -2.65 1.10 13.47
N GLY A 10 -3.28 1.92 12.63
CA GLY A 10 -3.54 3.34 12.90
C GLY A 10 -5.02 3.62 13.06
N THR A 11 -5.36 4.51 14.00
CA THR A 11 -6.69 5.11 14.11
C THR A 11 -6.77 6.30 13.16
N TYR A 12 -7.25 6.06 11.94
CA TYR A 12 -7.49 7.12 10.94
C TYR A 12 -8.99 7.39 10.81
N GLU A 13 -9.35 8.63 10.48
CA GLU A 13 -10.71 9.05 10.10
C GLU A 13 -11.24 8.21 8.91
N GLU A 14 -12.56 7.96 8.86
CA GLU A 14 -13.21 7.15 7.82
C GLU A 14 -12.87 7.63 6.39
N SER A 15 -12.77 8.95 6.21
CA SER A 15 -12.41 9.61 4.95
C SER A 15 -10.97 9.34 4.49
N VAL A 16 -10.05 9.06 5.43
CA VAL A 16 -8.66 8.69 5.12
C VAL A 16 -8.61 7.24 4.63
N TRP A 17 -9.47 6.36 5.14
CA TRP A 17 -9.55 4.98 4.69
C TRP A 17 -10.03 4.84 3.24
N GLU A 18 -10.89 5.74 2.77
CA GLU A 18 -11.30 5.78 1.35
C GLU A 18 -10.12 6.16 0.44
N HIS A 19 -9.22 7.03 0.89
CA HIS A 19 -8.00 7.38 0.16
C HIS A 19 -6.91 6.29 0.19
N LEU A 20 -6.92 5.43 1.22
CA LEU A 20 -5.98 4.30 1.34
C LEU A 20 -6.49 3.03 0.66
N ALA A 21 -7.76 3.00 0.24
CA ALA A 21 -8.33 1.91 -0.53
C ALA A 21 -8.01 2.09 -2.01
N GLY A 22 -7.55 1.01 -2.67
CA GLY A 22 -7.29 0.99 -4.10
C GLY A 22 -5.88 0.52 -4.45
N THR A 23 -5.54 0.59 -5.74
CA THR A 23 -4.25 0.12 -6.29
C THR A 23 -3.35 1.27 -6.74
N THR A 24 -3.74 2.51 -6.44
CA THR A 24 -3.00 3.72 -6.81
C THR A 24 -2.30 4.27 -5.58
N SER A 25 -0.99 4.40 -5.65
CA SER A 25 -0.21 5.02 -4.59
C SER A 25 -0.41 6.54 -4.58
N ALA A 26 -0.31 7.17 -3.40
CA ALA A 26 -0.12 8.61 -3.32
C ALA A 26 1.16 9.02 -4.07
N PRO A 27 1.24 10.24 -4.65
CA PRO A 27 2.45 10.70 -5.31
C PRO A 27 3.69 10.62 -4.40
N PHE A 28 4.82 10.16 -4.94
CA PHE A 28 6.10 10.09 -4.24
C PHE A 28 7.26 10.46 -5.18
N ALA A 29 8.36 10.94 -4.61
CA ALA A 29 9.55 11.27 -5.39
C ALA A 29 10.26 10.00 -5.90
N VAL A 30 10.79 10.06 -7.11
CA VAL A 30 11.56 8.96 -7.70
C VAL A 30 12.92 8.87 -7.00
N GLY A 31 13.27 7.67 -6.52
CA GLY A 31 14.58 7.37 -5.94
C GLY A 31 15.65 7.09 -6.99
N GLU A 32 16.92 7.09 -6.57
CA GLU A 32 18.10 6.96 -7.45
C GLU A 32 18.07 5.73 -8.34
N HIS A 33 17.63 4.59 -7.80
CA HIS A 33 17.59 3.32 -8.52
C HIS A 33 16.38 3.16 -9.44
N ARG A 34 15.48 4.16 -9.51
CA ARG A 34 14.22 4.11 -10.28
C ARG A 34 13.46 2.79 -10.07
N GLN A 35 13.34 2.35 -8.83
CA GLN A 35 12.67 1.12 -8.46
C GLN A 35 11.72 1.36 -7.28
N ILE A 36 10.66 0.56 -7.21
CA ILE A 36 9.70 0.54 -6.10
C ILE A 36 9.50 -0.88 -5.58
N ALA A 37 9.33 -1.01 -4.27
CA ALA A 37 8.86 -2.24 -3.65
C ALA A 37 7.33 -2.16 -3.51
N VAL A 38 6.63 -3.15 -4.07
CA VAL A 38 5.18 -3.30 -3.94
C VAL A 38 4.92 -4.48 -3.03
N LYS A 39 4.21 -4.22 -1.93
CA LYS A 39 3.76 -5.26 -1.00
C LYS A 39 2.25 -5.43 -1.14
N VAL A 40 1.81 -6.65 -1.42
CA VAL A 40 0.39 -7.04 -1.47
C VAL A 40 0.10 -7.93 -0.28
N ILE A 41 -1.00 -7.67 0.42
CA ILE A 41 -1.46 -8.46 1.55
C ILE A 41 -2.91 -8.85 1.27
N ASP A 42 -3.21 -10.15 1.25
CA ASP A 42 -4.58 -10.62 1.08
C ASP A 42 -5.38 -10.60 2.40
N ASP A 43 -6.67 -10.95 2.33
CA ASP A 43 -7.58 -10.98 3.47
C ASP A 43 -7.22 -12.03 4.54
N ARG A 44 -6.40 -13.03 4.17
CA ARG A 44 -5.86 -14.05 5.07
C ARG A 44 -4.56 -13.60 5.73
N GLY A 45 -3.98 -12.50 5.28
CA GLY A 45 -2.70 -11.98 5.74
C GLY A 45 -1.49 -12.55 5.02
N ASN A 46 -1.66 -13.26 3.88
CA ASN A 46 -0.51 -13.68 3.08
C ASN A 46 0.13 -12.46 2.42
N GLU A 47 1.45 -12.41 2.45
CA GLU A 47 2.21 -11.28 1.92
C GLU A 47 3.00 -11.68 0.67
N LEU A 48 2.92 -10.83 -0.36
CA LEU A 48 3.78 -10.90 -1.54
C LEU A 48 4.53 -9.58 -1.68
N LEU A 49 5.84 -9.64 -1.86
CA LEU A 49 6.69 -8.47 -2.12
C LEU A 49 7.38 -8.62 -3.48
N VAL A 50 7.26 -7.59 -4.32
CA VAL A 50 7.92 -7.52 -5.63
C VAL A 50 8.61 -6.17 -5.80
N VAL A 51 9.80 -6.17 -6.38
CA VAL A 51 10.49 -4.94 -6.81
C VAL A 51 10.18 -4.70 -8.29
N LYS A 52 9.77 -3.48 -8.63
CA LYS A 52 9.47 -3.06 -10.01
C LYS A 52 10.30 -1.84 -10.38
N SER A 53 10.77 -1.81 -11.62
CA SER A 53 11.40 -0.62 -12.22
C SER A 53 10.35 0.42 -12.60
N LEU A 54 10.71 1.70 -12.48
CA LEU A 54 9.93 2.85 -12.91
C LEU A 54 10.36 3.25 -14.34
N ASN A 55 9.45 3.08 -15.30
CA ASN A 55 9.65 3.50 -16.69
C ASN A 55 9.58 5.02 -16.80
#